data_AF-A0A4R0KB35-F1
#
_entry.id   AF-A0A4R0KB35-F1
#
_cell.length_a   1.000
_cell.length_b   1.000
_cell.length_c   1.000
_cell.angle_alpha   90.00
_cell.angle_beta   90.00
_cell.angle_gamma   90.00
#
_symmetry.space_group_name_H-M   'P 1'
#
loop_
_entity.id
_entity.type
_entity.pdbx_description
1 polymer ?
#
loop_
_entity_poly.entity_id
_entity_poly.type
_entity_poly.pdbx_seq_one_letter_code
_entity_poly.pdbx_strand_id
1 'polypeptide(L)'
;MQTWAERFPELFAPGYWTWGDLDVRFTTEEPPDDLISNVHVVARTAGGIVVCGNDLGWRFLPGGTREPGETIEQLVHRELLEEAGARLAGPMTWLGAHRAVHRRPAPYRPHLPHPISYWATVVADVVIEQEPTNPEDGEQVTEVLVLPPDEAIAYLDAQPDGVMGPIVGLAQAMELV
;
A
#
# COMPACT_ATOMS: atom_id res chain seq x y z
N MET A 1 10.64 0.53 -26.66
CA MET A 1 10.76 0.52 -25.19
C MET A 1 9.79 -0.53 -24.67
N GLN A 2 10.24 -1.37 -23.75
CA GLN A 2 9.40 -2.35 -23.07
C GLN A 2 8.46 -1.59 -22.11
N THR A 3 7.18 -1.97 -22.09
CA THR A 3 6.15 -1.44 -21.18
C THR A 3 6.35 -1.96 -19.76
N TRP A 4 5.74 -1.33 -18.76
CA TRP A 4 5.78 -1.82 -17.38
C TRP A 4 5.16 -3.20 -17.21
N ALA A 5 4.06 -3.48 -17.92
CA ALA A 5 3.44 -4.80 -17.93
C ALA A 5 4.36 -5.89 -18.52
N GLU A 6 5.23 -5.56 -19.47
CA GLU A 6 6.22 -6.52 -19.99
C GLU A 6 7.41 -6.72 -19.03
N ARG A 7 7.77 -5.71 -18.21
CA ARG A 7 8.86 -5.82 -17.22
C ARG A 7 8.41 -6.48 -15.92
N PHE A 8 7.15 -6.27 -15.52
CA PHE A 8 6.54 -6.79 -14.29
C PHE A 8 5.27 -7.58 -14.61
N PRO A 9 5.36 -8.67 -15.40
CA PRO A 9 4.18 -9.38 -15.91
C PRO A 9 3.27 -9.91 -14.82
N GLU A 10 3.81 -10.33 -13.67
CA GLU A 10 3.03 -10.87 -12.56
C GLU A 10 2.22 -9.77 -11.84
N LEU A 11 2.80 -8.59 -11.63
CA LEU A 11 2.10 -7.44 -11.02
C LEU A 11 0.92 -6.97 -11.89
N PHE A 12 1.11 -6.93 -13.21
CA PHE A 12 0.08 -6.46 -14.15
C PHE A 12 -0.89 -7.55 -14.62
N ALA A 13 -0.68 -8.81 -14.23
CA ALA A 13 -1.58 -9.90 -14.54
C ALA A 13 -2.92 -9.74 -13.79
N PRO A 14 -4.04 -10.23 -14.35
CA PRO A 14 -5.27 -10.39 -13.59
C PRO A 14 -5.05 -11.35 -12.43
N GLY A 15 -5.49 -10.96 -11.24
CA GLY A 15 -5.45 -11.77 -10.03
C GLY A 15 -6.82 -11.88 -9.37
N TYR A 16 -6.91 -12.77 -8.38
CA TYR A 16 -8.09 -12.92 -7.53
C TYR A 16 -7.65 -12.92 -6.07
N TRP A 17 -8.20 -11.99 -5.29
CA TRP A 17 -7.91 -11.88 -3.86
C TRP A 17 -8.99 -12.61 -3.06
N THR A 18 -8.63 -13.79 -2.56
CA THR A 18 -9.57 -14.73 -1.91
C THR A 18 -10.27 -14.14 -0.69
N TRP A 19 -9.55 -13.42 0.17
CA TRP A 19 -10.11 -12.84 1.40
C TRP A 19 -11.21 -11.80 1.16
N GLY A 20 -11.09 -11.03 0.07
CA GLY A 20 -12.02 -9.97 -0.30
C GLY A 20 -13.11 -10.42 -1.29
N ASP A 21 -12.94 -11.60 -1.91
CA ASP A 21 -13.76 -12.08 -3.03
C ASP A 21 -13.85 -11.04 -4.15
N LEU A 22 -12.68 -10.72 -4.72
CA LEU A 22 -12.51 -9.65 -5.68
C LEU A 22 -11.48 -9.99 -6.76
N ASP A 23 -11.75 -9.51 -7.98
CA ASP A 23 -10.80 -9.57 -9.10
C ASP A 23 -9.92 -8.32 -9.09
N VAL A 24 -8.61 -8.49 -9.15
CA VAL A 24 -7.64 -7.39 -9.15
C VAL A 24 -6.86 -7.30 -10.45
N ARG A 25 -6.53 -6.08 -10.83
CA ARG A 25 -5.54 -5.80 -11.86
C ARG A 25 -4.81 -4.50 -11.57
N PHE A 26 -3.48 -4.54 -11.59
CA PHE A 26 -2.67 -3.35 -11.39
C PHE A 26 -2.71 -2.43 -12.61
N THR A 27 -2.66 -1.12 -12.36
CA THR A 27 -2.53 -0.06 -13.35
C THR A 27 -1.67 1.08 -12.80
N THR A 28 -0.96 1.79 -13.66
CA THR A 28 -0.26 3.04 -13.31
C THR A 28 -1.14 4.26 -13.54
N GLU A 29 -2.34 4.10 -14.12
CA GLU A 29 -3.29 5.19 -14.30
C GLU A 29 -3.91 5.59 -12.96
N GLU A 30 -3.96 6.88 -12.68
CA GLU A 30 -4.60 7.43 -11.48
C GLU A 30 -6.13 7.38 -11.64
N PRO A 31 -6.86 6.72 -10.73
CA PRO A 31 -8.31 6.67 -10.77
C PRO A 31 -8.92 7.96 -10.19
N PRO A 32 -10.23 8.19 -10.40
CA PRO A 32 -10.98 9.17 -9.61
C PRO A 32 -10.80 8.95 -8.09
N ASP A 33 -10.61 10.04 -7.34
CA ASP A 33 -10.37 10.03 -5.88
C ASP A 33 -11.46 9.27 -5.12
N ASP A 34 -12.73 9.41 -5.52
CA ASP A 34 -13.89 8.79 -4.90
C ASP A 34 -13.93 7.26 -5.06
N LEU A 35 -13.09 6.69 -5.94
CA LEU A 35 -12.93 5.25 -6.10
C LEU A 35 -11.76 4.66 -5.29
N ILE A 36 -10.92 5.49 -4.67
CA ILE A 36 -9.80 5.01 -3.84
C ILE A 36 -10.32 4.63 -2.45
N SER A 37 -10.25 3.33 -2.14
CA SER A 37 -10.66 2.78 -0.84
C SER A 37 -9.50 2.62 0.13
N ASN A 38 -8.28 2.44 -0.40
CA ASN A 38 -7.07 2.15 0.37
C ASN A 38 -5.87 2.84 -0.24
N VAL A 39 -4.89 3.18 0.59
CA VAL A 39 -3.60 3.71 0.15
C VAL A 39 -2.50 3.05 0.95
N HIS A 40 -1.49 2.51 0.27
CA HIS A 40 -0.23 2.11 0.88
C HIS A 40 0.90 3.04 0.43
N VAL A 41 1.91 3.20 1.28
CA VAL A 41 3.02 4.12 1.05
C VAL A 41 4.31 3.33 0.93
N VAL A 42 4.99 3.48 -0.21
CA VAL A 42 6.42 3.19 -0.30
C VAL A 42 7.15 4.34 0.41
N ALA A 43 7.27 4.20 1.72
CA ALA A 43 7.74 5.25 2.62
C ALA A 43 9.27 5.28 2.66
N ARG A 44 9.86 6.30 2.03
CA ARG A 44 11.32 6.46 1.91
C ARG A 44 11.88 7.23 3.10
N THR A 45 13.03 6.77 3.57
CA THR A 45 13.88 7.49 4.51
C THR A 45 15.30 7.54 3.94
N ALA A 46 16.20 8.26 4.61
CA ALA A 46 17.63 8.22 4.26
C ALA A 46 18.26 6.81 4.37
N GLY A 47 17.66 5.91 5.17
CA GLY A 47 18.15 4.55 5.40
C GLY A 47 17.53 3.48 4.51
N GLY A 48 16.49 3.80 3.73
CA GLY A 48 15.75 2.83 2.91
C GLY A 48 14.24 2.98 3.02
N ILE A 49 13.52 1.89 2.77
CA ILE A 49 12.06 1.80 2.78
C ILE A 49 11.55 1.31 4.12
N VAL A 50 10.52 1.95 4.64
CA VAL A 50 9.81 1.49 5.84
C VAL A 50 8.90 0.31 5.48
N VAL A 51 9.06 -0.79 6.20
CA VAL A 51 8.18 -1.96 6.14
C VAL A 51 7.71 -2.31 7.55
N CYS A 52 6.50 -2.83 7.65
CA CYS A 52 5.85 -3.17 8.91
C CYS A 52 5.56 -4.67 8.99
N GLY A 53 5.56 -5.18 10.22
CA GLY A 53 5.08 -6.51 10.55
C GLY A 53 4.10 -6.48 11.72
N ASN A 54 3.07 -7.32 11.70
CA ASN A 54 2.04 -7.37 12.75
C ASN A 54 2.06 -8.68 13.55
N ASP A 55 1.27 -8.73 14.62
CA ASP A 55 1.13 -9.89 15.52
C ASP A 55 0.50 -11.14 14.86
N LEU A 56 -0.14 -10.97 13.70
CA LEU A 56 -0.64 -12.05 12.85
C LEU A 56 0.43 -12.61 11.90
N GLY A 57 1.64 -12.05 11.95
CA GLY A 57 2.77 -12.43 11.10
C GLY A 57 2.70 -11.86 9.69
N TRP A 58 1.85 -10.87 9.44
CA TRP A 58 1.80 -10.20 8.14
C TRP A 58 2.99 -9.28 7.95
N ARG A 59 3.37 -9.07 6.68
CA ARG A 59 4.42 -8.14 6.27
C ARG A 59 3.90 -7.21 5.19
N PHE A 60 4.01 -5.91 5.41
CA PHE A 60 3.34 -4.92 4.58
C PHE A 60 4.06 -3.57 4.56
N LEU A 61 3.67 -2.72 3.61
CA LEU A 61 3.99 -1.30 3.57
C LEU A 61 2.94 -0.55 4.40
N PRO A 62 3.31 0.51 5.15
CA PRO A 62 2.33 1.25 5.94
C PRO A 62 1.23 1.85 5.06
N GLY A 63 0.00 1.80 5.54
CA GLY A 63 -1.19 2.24 4.83
C GLY A 63 -2.41 1.43 5.20
N GLY A 64 -3.58 1.90 4.79
CA GLY A 64 -4.82 1.26 5.21
C GLY A 64 -6.04 1.79 4.50
N THR A 65 -7.16 1.73 5.19
CA THR A 65 -8.49 1.98 4.63
C THR A 65 -8.90 3.43 4.87
N ARG A 66 -9.53 4.04 3.85
CA ARG A 66 -10.08 5.39 3.96
C ARG A 66 -11.25 5.45 4.93
N GLU A 67 -11.22 6.37 5.87
CA GLU A 67 -12.35 6.64 6.77
C GLU A 67 -13.36 7.64 6.16
N PRO A 68 -14.61 7.67 6.64
CA PRO A 68 -15.64 8.57 6.11
C PRO A 68 -15.18 10.04 6.11
N GLY A 69 -15.15 10.63 4.92
CA GLY A 69 -14.82 12.05 4.74
C GLY A 69 -13.32 12.39 4.78
N GLU A 70 -12.43 11.40 4.93
CA GLU A 70 -10.98 11.63 4.83
C GLU A 70 -10.59 12.04 3.40
N THR A 71 -9.62 12.94 3.27
CA THR A 71 -8.83 13.08 2.06
C THR A 71 -7.77 11.99 1.98
N ILE A 72 -7.20 11.75 0.80
CA ILE A 72 -6.07 10.81 0.63
C ILE A 72 -4.87 11.19 1.51
N GLU A 73 -4.59 12.49 1.63
CA GLU A 73 -3.50 12.98 2.48
C GLU A 73 -3.78 12.73 3.97
N GLN A 74 -5.03 12.94 4.43
CA GLN A 74 -5.40 12.66 5.82
C GLN A 74 -5.28 11.18 6.16
N LEU A 75 -5.77 10.30 5.28
CA LEU A 75 -5.61 8.85 5.39
C LEU A 75 -4.13 8.50 5.54
N VAL A 76 -3.28 8.95 4.62
CA VAL A 76 -1.84 8.63 4.64
C VAL A 76 -1.16 9.13 5.92
N HIS A 77 -1.49 10.33 6.38
CA HIS A 77 -0.97 10.85 7.65
C HIS A 77 -1.35 9.98 8.85
N ARG A 78 -2.62 9.55 8.91
CA ARG A 78 -3.12 8.71 9.99
C ARG A 78 -2.43 7.35 9.97
N GLU A 79 -2.44 6.65 8.84
CA GLU A 79 -1.88 5.29 8.73
C GLU A 79 -0.35 5.27 8.96
N LEU A 80 0.39 6.27 8.45
CA LEU A 80 1.83 6.36 8.74
C LEU A 80 2.12 6.52 10.24
N LEU A 81 1.28 7.27 10.96
CA LEU A 81 1.42 7.44 12.39
C LEU A 81 1.03 6.15 13.15
N GLU A 82 -0.09 5.56 12.75
CA GLU A 82 -0.66 4.37 13.38
C GLU A 82 0.24 3.15 13.24
N GLU A 83 0.77 2.91 12.05
CA GLU A 83 1.47 1.67 11.71
C GLU A 83 2.99 1.80 11.68
N ALA A 84 3.54 2.99 11.52
CA ALA A 84 4.98 3.20 11.42
C ALA A 84 5.52 4.25 12.39
N GLY A 85 4.66 4.94 13.16
CA GLY A 85 5.07 6.08 13.99
C GLY A 85 5.75 7.19 13.19
N ALA A 86 5.37 7.31 11.91
CA ALA A 86 6.01 8.16 10.93
C ALA A 86 5.10 9.31 10.49
N ARG A 87 5.72 10.35 9.90
CA ARG A 87 5.00 11.41 9.20
C ARG A 87 5.61 11.70 7.84
N LEU A 88 4.80 12.25 6.94
CA LEU A 88 5.27 12.78 5.67
C LEU A 88 6.34 13.88 5.88
N ALA A 89 7.36 13.84 5.04
CA ALA A 89 8.45 14.81 4.96
C ALA A 89 8.58 15.43 3.55
N GLY A 90 7.69 15.07 2.64
CA GLY A 90 7.64 15.57 1.27
C GLY A 90 6.29 15.26 0.59
N PRO A 91 6.13 15.62 -0.68
CA PRO A 91 4.91 15.34 -1.44
C PRO A 91 4.76 13.84 -1.72
N MET A 92 3.52 13.39 -1.86
CA MET A 92 3.20 12.05 -2.35
C MET A 92 3.31 12.01 -3.87
N THR A 93 4.01 11.00 -4.39
CA THR A 93 4.11 10.71 -5.82
C THR A 93 3.29 9.48 -6.14
N TRP A 94 2.35 9.60 -7.08
CA TRP A 94 1.57 8.46 -7.56
C TRP A 94 2.46 7.39 -8.19
N LEU A 95 2.26 6.13 -7.77
CA LEU A 95 2.94 4.97 -8.37
C LEU A 95 1.98 4.13 -9.22
N GLY A 96 0.78 3.87 -8.69
CA GLY A 96 -0.23 3.05 -9.35
C GLY A 96 -1.26 2.52 -8.36
N ALA A 97 -2.14 1.66 -8.83
CA ALA A 97 -3.16 1.05 -8.01
C ALA A 97 -3.60 -0.33 -8.51
N HIS A 98 -4.02 -1.17 -7.59
CA HIS A 98 -4.84 -2.32 -7.93
C HIS A 98 -6.28 -1.87 -8.11
N ARG A 99 -6.82 -2.02 -9.33
CA ARG A 99 -8.26 -1.92 -9.59
C ARG A 99 -8.92 -3.20 -9.10
N ALA A 100 -9.76 -3.09 -8.08
CA ALA A 100 -10.51 -4.21 -7.49
C ALA A 100 -11.97 -4.19 -7.96
N VAL A 101 -12.44 -5.31 -8.51
CA VAL A 101 -13.86 -5.55 -8.82
C VAL A 101 -14.41 -6.52 -7.79
N HIS A 102 -15.32 -6.02 -6.96
CA HIS A 102 -15.95 -6.77 -5.87
C HIS A 102 -17.03 -7.69 -6.42
N ARG A 103 -16.98 -8.97 -6.03
CA ARG A 103 -18.02 -9.96 -6.40
C ARG A 103 -19.14 -10.06 -5.36
N ARG A 104 -18.87 -9.59 -4.14
CA ARG A 104 -19.86 -9.50 -3.05
C ARG A 104 -20.98 -8.51 -3.40
N PRO A 105 -22.20 -8.73 -2.89
CA PRO A 105 -23.35 -7.87 -3.21
C PRO A 105 -23.30 -6.47 -2.57
N ALA A 106 -22.41 -6.25 -1.59
CA ALA A 106 -22.28 -4.99 -0.85
C ALA A 106 -20.81 -4.73 -0.47
N PRO A 107 -20.41 -3.47 -0.23
CA PRO A 107 -19.05 -3.16 0.22
C PRO A 107 -18.77 -3.71 1.62
N TYR A 108 -17.49 -3.88 1.93
CA TYR A 108 -17.02 -4.28 3.27
C TYR A 108 -17.38 -3.24 4.35
N ARG A 109 -17.27 -1.95 4.04
CA ARG A 109 -17.78 -0.84 4.87
C ARG A 109 -18.71 0.06 4.05
N PRO A 110 -19.81 0.59 4.62
CA PRO A 110 -20.87 1.27 3.86
C PRO A 110 -20.44 2.47 3.03
N HIS A 111 -19.37 3.17 3.43
CA HIS A 111 -18.86 4.37 2.75
C HIS A 111 -17.84 4.06 1.65
N LEU A 112 -17.38 2.82 1.54
CA LEU A 112 -16.38 2.45 0.54
C LEU A 112 -17.01 2.26 -0.85
N PRO A 113 -16.28 2.59 -1.92
CA PRO A 113 -16.78 2.46 -3.28
C PRO A 113 -17.04 0.99 -3.65
N HIS A 114 -18.13 0.77 -4.39
CA HIS A 114 -18.60 -0.55 -4.83
C HIS A 114 -19.39 -0.41 -6.15
N PRO A 115 -19.31 -1.37 -7.08
CA PRO A 115 -18.54 -2.63 -7.02
C PRO A 115 -17.09 -2.49 -7.46
N ILE A 116 -16.61 -1.28 -7.73
CA ILE A 116 -15.23 -1.04 -8.14
C ILE A 116 -14.58 -0.17 -7.08
N SER A 117 -13.40 -0.57 -6.62
CA SER A 117 -12.52 0.27 -5.80
C SER A 117 -11.08 0.20 -6.31
N TYR A 118 -10.23 1.09 -5.80
CA TYR A 118 -8.82 1.10 -6.08
C TYR A 118 -8.02 1.10 -4.78
N TRP A 119 -6.97 0.27 -4.76
CA TRP A 119 -5.97 0.26 -3.71
C TRP A 119 -4.73 0.95 -4.25
N ALA A 120 -4.60 2.22 -3.89
CA ALA A 120 -3.52 3.07 -4.36
C ALA A 120 -2.20 2.72 -3.69
N THR A 121 -1.13 2.98 -4.42
CA THR A 121 0.21 3.08 -3.87
C THR A 121 0.81 4.42 -4.25
N VAL A 122 1.40 5.08 -3.27
CA VAL A 122 2.17 6.31 -3.46
C VAL A 122 3.59 6.11 -2.92
N VAL A 123 4.54 6.87 -3.45
CA VAL A 123 5.89 7.00 -2.90
C VAL A 123 6.00 8.34 -2.20
N ALA A 124 6.54 8.36 -0.99
CA ALA A 124 6.74 9.61 -0.25
C ALA A 124 7.98 9.53 0.65
N ASP A 125 8.63 10.67 0.85
CA ASP A 125 9.64 10.80 1.90
C ASP A 125 8.95 10.92 3.26
N VAL A 126 9.45 10.20 4.25
CA VAL A 126 8.92 10.17 5.62
C VAL A 126 10.03 10.31 6.65
N VAL A 127 9.64 10.68 7.87
CA VAL A 127 10.48 10.60 9.07
C VAL A 127 9.74 9.77 10.10
N ILE A 128 10.41 8.74 10.63
CA ILE A 128 9.94 7.99 11.80
C ILE A 128 10.28 8.81 13.04
N GLU A 129 9.26 9.18 13.82
CA GLU A 129 9.42 10.06 14.99
C GLU A 129 9.14 9.34 16.31
N GLN A 130 8.41 8.23 16.26
CA GLN A 130 7.97 7.49 17.44
C GLN A 130 7.68 6.02 17.09
N GLU A 131 7.29 5.25 18.09
CA GLU A 131 6.70 3.92 17.90
C GLU A 131 5.29 4.04 17.26
N PRO A 132 4.83 3.01 16.51
CA PRO A 132 3.47 2.97 15.99
C PRO A 132 2.44 3.15 17.11
N THR A 133 1.39 3.94 16.86
CA THR A 133 0.40 4.20 17.91
C THR A 133 -0.57 3.04 18.15
N ASN A 134 -0.69 2.10 17.21
CA ASN A 134 -1.47 0.85 17.35
C ASN A 134 -2.86 1.07 17.98
N PRO A 135 -3.80 1.71 17.25
CA PRO A 135 -5.16 1.90 17.78
C PRO A 135 -5.83 0.54 18.08
N GLU A 136 -6.74 0.52 19.06
CA GLU A 136 -7.36 -0.73 19.55
C GLU A 136 -8.16 -1.49 18.48
N ASP A 137 -8.66 -0.78 17.47
CA ASP A 137 -9.45 -1.32 16.36
C ASP A 137 -8.64 -1.52 15.07
N GLY A 138 -7.33 -1.26 15.11
CA GLY A 138 -6.40 -1.43 13.98
C GLY A 138 -5.53 -2.68 14.08
N GLU A 139 -4.70 -2.88 13.05
CA GLU A 139 -3.66 -3.91 13.06
C GLU A 139 -2.63 -3.62 14.16
N GLN A 140 -2.19 -4.66 14.87
CA GLN A 140 -1.22 -4.51 15.95
C GLN A 140 0.19 -4.70 15.38
N VAL A 141 0.82 -3.58 15.00
CA VAL A 141 2.18 -3.56 14.50
C VAL A 141 3.16 -3.90 15.61
N THR A 142 3.93 -4.96 15.39
CA THR A 142 4.95 -5.46 16.32
C THR A 142 6.38 -5.19 15.84
N GLU A 143 6.53 -4.82 14.57
CA GLU A 143 7.83 -4.57 13.95
C GLU A 143 7.74 -3.43 12.92
N VAL A 144 8.66 -2.47 13.00
CA VAL A 144 8.86 -1.41 12.00
C VAL A 144 10.34 -1.43 11.61
N LEU A 145 10.65 -1.77 10.36
CA LEU A 145 12.01 -1.86 9.85
C LEU A 145 12.25 -0.79 8.78
N VAL A 146 13.49 -0.33 8.69
CA VAL A 146 13.99 0.45 7.56
C VAL A 146 15.00 -0.42 6.81
N LEU A 147 14.65 -0.82 5.58
CA LEU A 147 15.46 -1.75 4.79
C LEU A 147 15.84 -1.14 3.44
N PRO A 148 17.04 -1.44 2.90
CA PRO A 148 17.35 -1.15 1.50
C PRO A 148 16.27 -1.71 0.56
N PRO A 149 16.01 -1.12 -0.63
CA PRO A 149 14.91 -1.54 -1.51
C PRO A 149 14.88 -3.04 -1.80
N ASP A 150 16.03 -3.66 -2.12
CA ASP A 150 16.10 -5.10 -2.42
C ASP A 150 15.77 -5.97 -1.20
N GLU A 151 16.16 -5.53 0.00
CA GLU A 151 15.85 -6.22 1.26
C GLU A 151 14.38 -6.02 1.67
N ALA A 152 13.82 -4.84 1.40
CA ALA A 152 12.40 -4.57 1.60
C ALA A 152 11.53 -5.45 0.69
N ILE A 153 11.92 -5.61 -0.59
CA ILE A 153 11.27 -6.54 -1.52
C ILE A 153 11.32 -7.96 -0.96
N ALA A 154 12.50 -8.45 -0.57
CA ALA A 154 12.65 -9.79 -0.02
C ALA A 154 11.85 -10.00 1.28
N TYR A 155 11.75 -8.96 2.13
CA TYR A 155 10.95 -8.98 3.34
C TYR A 155 9.46 -9.13 3.02
N LEU A 156 8.95 -8.32 2.08
CA LEU A 156 7.55 -8.31 1.67
C LEU A 156 7.15 -9.57 0.90
N ASP A 157 8.03 -10.10 0.05
CA ASP A 157 7.78 -11.34 -0.72
C ASP A 157 7.71 -12.59 0.17
N ALA A 158 8.24 -12.52 1.39
CA ALA A 158 8.05 -13.58 2.38
C ALA A 158 6.60 -13.67 2.90
N GLN A 159 5.75 -12.68 2.62
CA GLN A 159 4.31 -12.73 2.87
C GLN A 159 3.63 -13.63 1.83
N PRO A 160 2.98 -14.74 2.25
CA PRO A 160 2.16 -15.54 1.34
C PRO A 160 1.07 -14.67 0.69
N ASP A 161 0.93 -14.82 -0.63
CA ASP A 161 -0.01 -14.06 -1.47
C ASP A 161 0.19 -12.53 -1.41
N GLY A 162 1.38 -12.06 -0.98
CA GLY A 162 1.72 -10.65 -0.90
C GLY A 162 1.86 -10.01 -2.28
N VAL A 163 1.33 -8.78 -2.42
CA VAL A 163 1.40 -7.99 -3.66
C VAL A 163 2.37 -6.81 -3.57
N MET A 164 3.01 -6.60 -2.41
CA MET A 164 3.73 -5.36 -2.11
C MET A 164 5.22 -5.38 -2.48
N GLY A 165 5.89 -6.55 -2.53
CA GLY A 165 7.28 -6.64 -3.00
C GLY A 165 7.44 -6.17 -4.45
N PRO A 166 6.63 -6.67 -5.41
CA PRO A 166 6.66 -6.19 -6.80
C PRO A 166 6.36 -4.69 -6.95
N ILE A 167 5.60 -4.10 -6.02
CA ILE A 167 5.31 -2.66 -5.98
C ILE A 167 6.57 -1.86 -5.66
N VAL A 168 7.37 -2.28 -4.67
CA VAL A 168 8.67 -1.65 -4.37
C VAL A 168 9.63 -1.84 -5.56
N GLY A 169 9.64 -3.02 -6.19
CA GLY A 169 10.42 -3.27 -7.41
C GLY A 169 10.04 -2.36 -8.57
N LEU A 170 8.75 -2.08 -8.75
CA LEU A 170 8.27 -1.10 -9.75
C LEU A 170 8.76 0.31 -9.40
N ALA A 171 8.64 0.75 -8.15
CA ALA A 171 9.12 2.04 -7.70
C ALA A 171 10.63 2.21 -7.98
N GLN A 172 11.44 1.18 -7.72
CA GLN A 172 12.88 1.17 -7.99
C GLN A 172 13.17 1.29 -9.49
N ALA A 173 12.44 0.53 -10.31
CA ALA A 173 12.61 0.58 -11.77
C ALA A 173 12.13 1.91 -12.41
N MET A 174 11.28 2.66 -11.70
CA MET A 174 10.85 4.02 -12.05
C MET A 174 11.77 5.10 -11.47
N GLU A 175 12.86 4.74 -10.81
CA GLU A 175 13.80 5.65 -10.15
C GLU A 175 13.13 6.52 -9.07
N LEU A 176 12.11 5.96 -8.43
CA LEU A 176 11.38 6.57 -7.33
C LEU A 176 11.91 6.12 -5.97
N VAL A 177 12.80 5.13 -5.87
CA VAL A 177 13.47 4.70 -4.62
C VAL A 177 14.92 4.32 -4.87
#